data_AF-A0A3A0BWL8-F1
#
_entry.id   AF-A0A3A0BWL8-F1
#
_cell.length_a   1.000
_cell.length_b   1.000
_cell.length_c   1.000
_cell.angle_alpha   90.00
_cell.angle_beta   90.00
_cell.angle_gamma   90.00
#
_symmetry.space_group_name_H-M   'P 1'
#
loop_
_entity.id
_entity.type
_entity.pdbx_description
1 polymer ?
#
loop_
_entity_poly.entity_id
_entity_poly.type
_entity_poly.pdbx_seq_one_letter_code
_entity_poly.pdbx_strand_id
1 'polypeptide(L)' 'MKGIIGGIIHQHAEEVAVLWLLRSNAIHAPHYALKDLAKVDERIEAHLNGLRIAGDAGWEICKVELNQ' A
#
# COMPACT_ATOMS: atom_id res chain seq x y z
N MET A 1 -15.50 -6.75 12.90
CA MET A 1 -15.35 -5.72 11.86
C MET A 1 -16.11 -6.09 10.58
N LYS A 2 -17.45 -6.13 10.60
CA LYS A 2 -18.26 -6.32 9.38
C LYS A 2 -18.89 -4.96 9.05
N GLY A 3 -18.29 -4.21 8.11
CA GLY A 3 -18.74 -2.88 7.72
C GLY A 3 -17.65 -2.09 6.97
N ILE A 4 -17.97 -0.83 6.62
CA ILE A 4 -17.14 0.11 5.83
C ILE A 4 -15.66 0.12 6.28
N ILE A 5 -15.40 0.04 7.60
CA ILE A 5 -14.03 0.03 8.16
C ILE A 5 -13.19 -1.13 7.61
N GLY A 6 -13.75 -2.34 7.51
CA GLY A 6 -13.03 -3.49 6.97
C GLY A 6 -12.67 -3.30 5.49
N GLY A 7 -13.59 -2.71 4.71
CA GLY A 7 -13.34 -2.38 3.30
C GLY A 7 -12.25 -1.31 3.13
N ILE A 8 -12.19 -0.32 4.02
CA ILE A 8 -11.12 0.70 4.00
C ILE A 8 -9.75 0.06 4.29
N ILE A 9 -9.68 -0.86 5.26
CA ILE A 9 -8.41 -1.54 5.59
C ILE A 9 -7.95 -2.41 4.41
N HIS A 10 -8.87 -3.12 3.75
CA HIS A 10 -8.60 -3.86 2.52
C HIS A 10 -8.05 -2.97 1.41
N GLN A 11 -8.72 -1.83 1.17
CA GLN A 11 -8.28 -0.87 0.17
C GLN A 11 -6.86 -0.36 0.45
N HIS A 12 -6.48 -0.13 1.72
CA HIS A 12 -5.10 0.21 2.05
C HIS A 12 -4.11 -0.90 1.66
N ALA A 13 -4.44 -2.18 1.87
CA ALA A 13 -3.57 -3.29 1.47
C ALA A 13 -3.42 -3.39 -0.05
N GLU A 14 -4.53 -3.32 -0.80
CA GLU A 14 -4.52 -3.34 -2.26
C GLU A 14 -3.71 -2.18 -2.86
N GLU A 15 -3.94 -0.96 -2.39
CA GLU A 15 -3.26 0.24 -2.88
C GLU A 15 -1.75 0.18 -2.61
N VAL A 16 -1.32 -0.32 -1.45
CA VAL A 16 0.12 -0.55 -1.17
C VAL A 16 0.72 -1.51 -2.19
N ALA A 17 0.05 -2.63 -2.49
CA ALA A 17 0.56 -3.61 -3.45
C ALA A 17 0.71 -3.01 -4.85
N VAL A 18 -0.30 -2.28 -5.33
CA VAL A 18 -0.26 -1.61 -6.64
C VAL A 18 0.84 -0.54 -6.68
N LEU A 19 0.94 0.30 -5.66
CA LEU A 19 1.96 1.34 -5.59
C LEU A 19 3.37 0.76 -5.50
N TRP A 20 3.55 -0.36 -4.81
CA TRP A 20 4.82 -1.06 -4.75
C TRP A 20 5.26 -1.53 -6.14
N LEU A 21 4.35 -2.14 -6.92
CA LEU A 21 4.64 -2.53 -8.31
C LEU A 21 4.98 -1.33 -9.18
N LEU A 22 4.26 -0.21 -9.03
CA LEU A 22 4.58 1.03 -9.74
C LEU A 22 5.99 1.50 -9.38
N ARG A 23 6.33 1.56 -8.09
CA ARG A 23 7.64 1.96 -7.59
C ARG A 23 8.75 1.07 -8.15
N SER A 24 8.58 -0.25 -8.09
CA SER A 24 9.56 -1.23 -8.59
C SER A 24 9.86 -1.07 -10.08
N ASN A 25 8.88 -0.68 -10.89
CA ASN A 25 9.10 -0.37 -12.30
C ASN A 25 9.72 1.03 -12.47
N ALA A 26 9.24 2.03 -11.72
CA ALA A 26 9.66 3.42 -11.85
C ALA A 26 11.15 3.62 -11.55
N ILE A 27 11.74 2.88 -10.60
CA ILE A 27 13.17 3.00 -10.29
C ILE A 27 14.10 2.61 -11.45
N HIS A 28 13.60 1.85 -12.43
CA HIS A 28 14.36 1.43 -13.61
C HIS A 28 14.05 2.30 -14.85
N ALA A 29 13.08 3.20 -14.76
CA ALA A 29 12.60 3.99 -15.88
C ALA A 29 13.35 5.34 -15.97
N PRO A 30 13.97 5.68 -17.11
CA PRO A 30 14.86 6.83 -17.22
C PRO A 30 14.15 8.20 -17.15
N HIS A 31 12.82 8.22 -17.26
CA HIS A 31 12.02 9.46 -17.24
C HIS A 31 11.49 9.81 -15.85
N TYR A 32 11.68 8.95 -14.85
CA TYR A 32 11.33 9.27 -13.46
C TYR A 32 12.49 10.02 -12.79
N ALA A 33 12.20 11.18 -12.22
CA ALA A 33 13.13 11.86 -11.33
C ALA A 33 12.96 11.37 -9.89
N LEU A 34 13.96 11.62 -9.02
CA LEU A 34 13.89 11.27 -7.60
C LEU A 34 12.65 11.84 -6.89
N LYS A 35 12.23 13.06 -7.26
CA LYS A 35 11.02 13.69 -6.73
C LYS A 35 9.73 12.94 -7.09
N ASP A 36 9.72 12.22 -8.22
CA ASP A 36 8.56 11.46 -8.67
C ASP A 36 8.49 10.12 -7.93
N LEU A 37 9.65 9.50 -7.66
CA LEU A 37 9.76 8.34 -6.76
C LEU A 37 9.34 8.69 -5.33
N ALA A 38 9.79 9.84 -4.81
CA ALA A 38 9.41 10.30 -3.48
C ALA A 38 7.88 10.42 -3.30
N LYS A 39 7.15 10.91 -4.32
CA LYS A 39 5.68 10.96 -4.28
C LYS A 39 5.04 9.57 -4.21
N VAL A 40 5.62 8.57 -4.87
CA VAL A 40 5.12 7.19 -4.78
C VAL A 40 5.41 6.64 -3.37
N ASP A 41 6.59 6.91 -2.84
CA ASP A 41 7.01 6.48 -1.50
C ASP A 41 6.13 7.09 -0.40
N GLU A 42 5.81 8.38 -0.51
CA GLU A 42 4.87 9.07 0.40
C GLU A 42 3.47 8.43 0.39
N ARG A 43 2.98 8.04 -0.80
CA ARG A 43 1.68 7.36 -0.92
C ARG A 43 1.73 5.96 -0.33
N ILE A 44 2.78 5.19 -0.58
CA ILE A 44 2.99 3.87 0.03
C ILE A 44 2.95 3.99 1.55
N GLU A 45 3.72 4.92 2.12
CA GLU A 45 3.76 5.12 3.57
C GLU A 45 2.41 5.58 4.14
N ALA A 46 1.64 6.39 3.42
CA ALA A 46 0.31 6.79 3.86
C ALA A 46 -0.64 5.58 4.01
N HIS A 47 -0.64 4.65 3.06
CA HIS A 47 -1.46 3.44 3.16
C HIS A 47 -0.91 2.43 4.18
N LEU A 48 0.42 2.27 4.27
CA LEU A 48 1.06 1.45 5.32
C LEU A 48 0.74 1.99 6.72
N ASN A 49 0.70 3.30 6.90
CA ASN A 49 0.29 3.90 8.16
C ASN A 49 -1.16 3.55 8.52
N GLY A 50 -2.08 3.56 7.56
CA GLY A 50 -3.46 3.10 7.75
C GLY A 50 -3.53 1.64 8.23
N LEU A 51 -2.74 0.76 7.63
CA LEU A 51 -2.64 -0.66 8.03
C LEU A 51 -2.04 -0.81 9.44
N ARG A 52 -0.99 -0.05 9.77
CA ARG A 52 -0.37 -0.06 11.10
C ARG A 52 -1.35 0.42 12.18
N ILE A 53 -2.14 1.46 11.90
CA ILE A 53 -3.19 1.97 12.79
C ILE A 53 -4.29 0.92 13.01
N ALA A 54 -4.64 0.15 11.98
CA ALA A 54 -5.62 -0.93 12.08
C ALA A 54 -5.12 -2.13 12.94
N GLY A 55 -3.83 -2.18 13.28
CA GLY A 55 -3.24 -3.20 14.14
C GLY A 55 -3.42 -4.61 13.58
N ASP A 56 -3.83 -5.55 14.44
CA ASP A 56 -4.04 -6.96 14.08
C ASP A 56 -4.98 -7.12 12.88
N ALA A 57 -6.01 -6.29 12.77
CA ALA A 57 -6.94 -6.32 11.63
C ALA A 57 -6.26 -6.04 10.30
N GLY A 58 -5.37 -5.03 10.28
CA GLY A 58 -4.56 -4.71 9.12
C GLY A 58 -3.60 -5.84 8.77
N TRP A 59 -2.97 -6.45 9.79
CA TRP A 59 -2.08 -7.57 9.59
C TRP A 59 -2.76 -8.81 9.02
N GLU A 60 -3.94 -9.18 9.54
CA GLU A 60 -4.71 -10.33 9.03
C GLU A 60 -5.09 -10.13 7.55
N ILE A 61 -5.51 -8.92 7.18
CA ILE A 61 -5.82 -8.59 5.78
C ILE A 61 -4.57 -8.73 4.91
N CYS A 62 -3.43 -8.15 5.31
CA CYS A 62 -2.19 -8.28 4.55
C CYS A 62 -1.78 -9.75 4.32
N LYS A 63 -1.93 -10.61 5.33
CA LYS A 63 -1.64 -12.04 5.19
C LYS A 63 -2.59 -12.75 4.23
N VAL A 64 -3.86 -12.36 4.24
CA VAL A 64 -4.85 -12.90 3.31
C VAL A 64 -4.48 -12.48 1.88
N GLU A 65 -4.22 -11.20 1.64
CA GLU A 65 -3.84 -10.67 0.32
C GLU A 65 -2.52 -11.24 -0.22
N LEU A 66 -1.53 -11.53 0.64
CA LEU A 66 -0.26 -12.12 0.22
C LEU A 66 -0.39 -13.55 -0.32
N ASN A 67 -1.43 -14.28 0.11
CA ASN A 67 -1.64 -15.69 -0.20
C ASN A 67 -2.69 -15.93 -1.31
N GLN A 68 -3.11 -14.87 -2.01
CA GLN A 68 -4.00 -14.94 -3.17
C GLN A 68 -3.21 -15.06 -4.47
#